data_AF-A0A803LDQ8-F1
#
_entry.id   AF-A0A803LDQ8-F1
#
_cell.length_a   1.000
_cell.length_b   1.000
_cell.length_c   1.000
_cell.angle_alpha   90.00
_cell.angle_beta   90.00
_cell.angle_gamma   90.00
#
_symmetry.space_group_name_H-M   'P 1'
#
loop_
_entity.id
_entity.type
_entity.pdbx_description
1 polymer ?
#
loop_
_entity_poly.entity_id
_entity_poly.type
_entity_poly.pdbx_seq_one_letter_code
_entity_poly.pdbx_strand_id
1 'polypeptide(L)' 'MSADAEYRCFVGGLAWATTDQGLSQAFSQYGDIVDSKVISDRETGRSRGFGFVTFDTKEALDAAIQGMNGSELDGRQIT' A
#
# COMPACT_ATOMS: atom_id res chain seq x y z
N MET A 1 -18.81 15.35 7.40
CA MET A 1 -18.27 15.10 6.05
C MET A 1 -16.96 14.38 6.28
N SER A 2 -16.95 13.05 6.13
CA SER A 2 -15.84 12.20 6.55
C SER A 2 -14.71 12.26 5.52
N ALA A 3 -13.68 13.06 5.78
CA ALA A 3 -12.46 13.17 4.96
C ALA A 3 -11.43 12.08 5.32
N ASP A 4 -11.89 10.95 5.85
CA ASP A 4 -11.02 9.83 6.22
C ASP A 4 -10.89 8.93 4.98
N ALA A 5 -9.90 9.22 4.14
CA ALA A 5 -9.49 8.51 2.91
C ALA A 5 -9.75 9.22 1.56
N GLU A 6 -9.57 10.55 1.46
CA GLU A 6 -9.58 11.19 0.12
C GLU A 6 -8.45 10.68 -0.79
N TYR A 7 -7.32 10.25 -0.23
CA TYR A 7 -6.14 9.79 -0.98
C TYR A 7 -5.62 8.40 -0.56
N ARG A 8 -6.53 7.47 -0.29
CA ARG A 8 -6.18 6.08 0.08
C ARG A 8 -6.27 5.12 -1.10
N CYS A 9 -5.20 4.40 -1.40
CA CYS A 9 -5.24 3.24 -2.29
C CYS A 9 -5.31 1.92 -1.53
N PHE A 10 -5.92 0.94 -2.19
CA PHE A 10 -5.83 -0.47 -1.85
C PHE A 10 -4.64 -1.07 -2.59
N VAL A 11 -3.89 -1.94 -1.92
CA VAL A 11 -2.78 -2.67 -2.53
C VAL A 11 -2.98 -4.15 -2.25
N GLY A 12 -3.34 -4.91 -3.28
CA GLY A 12 -3.48 -6.36 -3.27
C GLY A 12 -2.24 -7.06 -3.82
N GLY A 13 -2.19 -8.39 -3.66
CA GLY A 13 -1.09 -9.20 -4.19
C GLY A 13 0.20 -9.14 -3.37
N LEU A 14 0.18 -8.55 -2.17
CA LEU A 14 1.38 -8.40 -1.34
C LEU A 14 2.00 -9.76 -0.98
N ALA A 15 3.33 -9.80 -0.87
CA ALA A 15 4.03 -10.95 -0.32
C ALA A 15 3.70 -11.12 1.15
N TRP A 16 3.80 -12.35 1.64
CA TRP A 16 3.57 -12.62 3.05
C TRP A 16 4.62 -11.96 3.97
N ALA A 17 5.80 -11.68 3.41
CA ALA A 17 6.88 -10.97 4.08
C ALA A 17 6.72 -9.45 4.04
N THR A 18 5.83 -8.91 3.20
CA THR A 18 5.65 -7.46 3.09
C THR A 18 5.02 -6.90 4.37
N THR A 19 5.66 -5.90 4.94
CA THR A 19 5.26 -5.18 6.15
C THR A 19 4.70 -3.80 5.81
N ASP A 20 4.07 -3.14 6.78
CA ASP A 20 3.65 -1.74 6.66
C ASP A 20 4.81 -0.83 6.25
N GLN A 21 5.99 -1.01 6.85
CA GLN A 21 7.17 -0.23 6.56
C GLN A 21 7.73 -0.49 5.15
N GLY A 22 7.68 -1.74 4.67
CA GLY A 22 8.07 -2.08 3.29
C GLY A 22 7.10 -1.49 2.26
N LEU A 23 5.80 -1.56 2.56
CA LEU A 23 4.77 -0.93 1.74
C LEU A 23 4.94 0.60 1.72
N SER A 24 5.18 1.22 2.87
CA SER A 24 5.46 2.65 2.96
C SER A 24 6.67 3.04 2.11
N GLN A 25 7.81 2.37 2.27
CA GLN A 25 9.02 2.69 1.51
C GLN A 25 8.82 2.56 0.00
N ALA A 26 8.15 1.50 -0.45
CA ALA A 26 7.91 1.29 -1.88
C ALA A 26 7.01 2.37 -2.50
N PHE A 27 6.03 2.85 -1.73
CA PHE A 27 5.08 3.86 -2.19
C PHE A 27 5.59 5.30 -1.95
N SER A 28 6.54 5.50 -1.04
CA SER A 28 7.08 6.82 -0.67
C SER A 28 7.86 7.49 -1.81
N GLN A 29 8.26 6.74 -2.84
CA GLN A 29 8.91 7.29 -4.03
C GLN A 29 7.95 8.12 -4.91
N TYR A 30 6.64 7.93 -4.76
CA TYR A 30 5.61 8.66 -5.50
C TYR A 30 5.12 9.90 -4.77
N GLY A 31 5.34 9.98 -3.45
CA GLY A 31 5.03 11.14 -2.61
C GLY A 31 4.93 10.77 -1.14
N ASP A 32 4.54 11.76 -0.32
CA ASP A 32 4.43 11.61 1.13
C ASP A 32 3.25 10.72 1.53
N ILE A 33 3.56 9.71 2.33
CA ILE A 33 2.58 8.77 2.89
C ILE A 33 2.18 9.25 4.28
N VAL A 34 0.88 9.43 4.45
CA VAL A 34 0.25 9.76 5.73
C VAL A 34 0.10 8.52 6.60
N ASP A 35 -0.35 7.41 6.00
CA ASP A 35 -0.55 6.14 6.71
C ASP A 35 -0.36 4.95 5.77
N SER A 36 0.23 3.87 6.27
CA SER A 36 0.35 2.62 5.53
C SER A 36 0.08 1.45 6.45
N LYS A 37 -0.82 0.55 6.04
CA LYS A 37 -1.24 -0.57 6.87
C LYS A 37 -1.41 -1.83 6.05
N VAL A 38 -0.58 -2.83 6.34
CA VAL A 38 -0.75 -4.18 5.81
C VAL A 38 -1.75 -4.94 6.67
N ILE A 39 -2.72 -5.59 6.03
CA ILE A 39 -3.69 -6.42 6.72
C ILE A 39 -3.14 -7.84 6.81
N SER A 40 -2.80 -8.22 8.03
CA SER A 40 -2.38 -9.57 8.39
C SER A 40 -3.43 -10.27 9.25
N ASP A 41 -3.46 -11.59 9.13
CA ASP A 41 -4.29 -12.47 9.92
C ASP A 41 -3.77 -12.46 11.37
N ARG A 42 -4.63 -12.09 12.33
CA ARG A 42 -4.21 -11.92 13.73
C ARG A 42 -3.98 -13.25 14.45
N GLU A 43 -4.56 -14.35 13.96
CA GLU A 43 -4.40 -15.68 14.55
C GLU A 43 -3.07 -16.32 14.12
N THR A 44 -2.74 -16.23 12.83
CA THR A 44 -1.54 -16.86 12.27
C THR A 44 -0.35 -15.91 12.12
N GLY A 45 -0.58 -14.59 12.28
CA GLY A 45 0.40 -13.55 12.01
C GLY A 45 0.75 -13.39 10.52
N ARG A 46 0.09 -14.12 9.62
CA ARG A 46 0.42 -14.12 8.19
C ARG A 46 -0.29 -12.99 7.47
N SER A 47 0.43 -12.22 6.65
CA SER A 47 -0.18 -11.22 5.78
C SER A 47 -1.28 -11.83 4.90
N ARG A 48 -2.44 -11.18 4.85
CA ARG A 48 -3.57 -11.62 4.00
C ARG A 48 -3.32 -11.33 2.52
N GLY A 49 -2.15 -10.80 2.19
CA GLY A 49 -1.74 -10.44 0.82
C GLY A 49 -2.35 -9.14 0.35
N PHE A 50 -2.79 -8.27 1.27
CA PHE A 50 -3.28 -6.95 0.92
C PHE A 50 -3.05 -5.92 2.04
N GLY A 51 -3.08 -4.66 1.67
CA GLY A 51 -2.87 -3.53 2.55
C GLY A 51 -3.49 -2.25 1.97
N PHE A 52 -3.27 -1.16 2.68
CA PHE A 52 -3.72 0.16 2.28
C PHE A 52 -2.62 1.17 2.48
N VAL A 53 -2.55 2.15 1.59
CA VAL A 53 -1.66 3.30 1.70
C VAL A 53 -2.48 4.56 1.54
N THR A 54 -2.28 5.54 2.41
CA THR A 54 -2.91 6.84 2.39
C THR A 54 -1.84 7.88 2.13
N PHE A 55 -2.03 8.65 1.07
CA PHE A 55 -1.13 9.73 0.68
C PHE A 55 -1.59 11.07 1.22
N ASP A 56 -0.68 12.04 1.26
CA ASP A 56 -1.00 13.43 1.59
C ASP A 56 -1.68 14.15 0.42
N THR A 57 -1.34 13.77 -0.81
CA THR A 57 -1.84 14.43 -2.03
C THR A 57 -2.46 13.45 -3.03
N LYS A 58 -3.41 13.97 -3.82
CA LYS A 58 -4.04 13.22 -4.91
C LYS A 58 -3.05 12.84 -6.01
N GLU A 59 -2.08 13.70 -6.30
CA GLU A 59 -1.08 13.47 -7.35
C GLU A 59 -0.18 12.28 -7.00
N ALA A 60 0.27 12.19 -5.74
CA ALA A 60 1.04 11.04 -5.26
C ALA A 60 0.23 9.73 -5.33
N LEU A 61 -1.04 9.77 -4.94
CA LEU A 61 -1.95 8.63 -5.08
C LEU A 61 -2.06 8.16 -6.55
N ASP A 62 -2.33 9.08 -7.47
CA ASP A 62 -2.55 8.76 -8.88
C ASP A 62 -1.26 8.20 -9.52
N ALA A 63 -0.11 8.82 -9.24
CA ALA A 63 1.19 8.36 -9.68
C ALA A 63 1.54 6.97 -9.12
N ALA A 64 1.24 6.72 -7.84
CA ALA A 64 1.44 5.42 -7.23
C ALA A 64 0.55 4.35 -7.86
N ILE A 65 -0.73 4.63 -8.12
CA ILE A 65 -1.63 3.68 -8.78
C ILE A 65 -1.12 3.36 -10.20
N GLN A 66 -0.69 4.37 -10.96
CA GLN A 66 -0.19 4.15 -12.32
C GLN A 66 1.16 3.43 -12.35
N GLY A 67 2.04 3.70 -11.38
CA GLY A 67 3.40 3.15 -11.33
C GLY A 67 3.52 1.81 -10.60
N MET A 68 2.66 1.54 -9.61
CA MET A 68 2.72 0.33 -8.79
C MET A 68 1.73 -0.75 -9.24
N ASN A 69 0.63 -0.40 -9.90
CA ASN A 69 -0.33 -1.40 -10.38
C ASN A 69 0.33 -2.29 -11.45
N GLY A 70 0.49 -3.57 -11.13
CA GLY A 70 1.21 -4.52 -11.99
C GLY A 70 2.73 -4.55 -11.77
N SER A 71 3.25 -3.77 -10.83
CA SER A 71 4.67 -3.83 -10.42
C SER A 71 4.93 -4.99 -9.49
N GLU A 72 6.20 -5.38 -9.37
CA GLU A 72 6.63 -6.49 -8.52
C GLU A 72 7.19 -5.96 -7.19
N LEU A 73 6.61 -6.39 -6.07
CA LEU A 73 7.03 -6.07 -4.71
C LEU A 73 7.32 -7.39 -3.96
N ASP A 74 8.54 -7.53 -3.42
CA ASP A 74 8.97 -8.76 -2.72
C ASP A 74 8.80 -10.05 -3.57
N GLY A 75 8.96 -9.96 -4.89
CA GLY A 75 8.79 -11.09 -5.82
C GLY A 75 7.35 -11.45 -6.12
N ARG A 76 6.39 -10.57 -5.82
CA ARG A 76 4.97 -10.72 -6.17
C ARG A 76 4.43 -9.50 -6.89
N GLN A 77 3.62 -9.74 -7.91
CA GLN A 77 2.90 -8.68 -8.60
C GLN A 77 1.80 -8.12 -7.70
N ILE A 78 1.77 -6.80 -7.53
CA ILE A 78 0.77 -6.09 -6.73
C ILE A 78 -0.28 -5.40 -7.62
N THR A 79 -1.45 -5.08 -7.06
CA THR A 79 -2.61 -4.51 -7.78
C THR A 79 -3.32 -3.47 -6.94
#